data_AF-A0A1C5G119-F1
#
_entry.id   AF-A0A1C5G119-F1
#
_cell.length_a   1.000
_cell.length_b   1.000
_cell.length_c   1.000
_cell.angle_alpha   90.00
_cell.angle_beta   90.00
_cell.angle_gamma   90.00
#
_symmetry.space_group_name_H-M   'P 1'
#
loop_
_entity.id
_entity.type
_entity.pdbx_description
1 polymer ?
#
loop_
_entity_poly.entity_id
_entity_poly.type
_entity_poly.pdbx_seq_one_letter_code
_entity_poly.pdbx_strand_id
1 'polypeptide(L)'
;MEMVARAAAEVGCAVVDELVIEAPLLLPASGGVQLSVSVGEADDAGHRPVTVHSQADETEAWVRHVTATISPSGPIVSLPEFEVWPPAQAEPVEVARFYDELAAAGYEYGAAFQGLRAAWRAGETIYAEVVLAEEQTLEAARFTVHPALLDAALQANILNASGDLRLPFSWGQVQFHTTGAATLRVAVTPVADGWTIQATDDAGRPVATVGSVVARPVAGLGATAEDLFALTWNEIPAPGQGGRTVGRFEDLADDGPVPELVVFTALPDVDADPLVRARALTARVLEAIQRWLGEPRFADSTLVVHTGTDLASAAVSGLVRSAQSEHPDRFILVEGDSSPVEIGLDEPWLRVDGGRYEVPRLIRLSAEPVQEAVWNPDGMVLITGGSGALAGILARHLVAENKARRLLLVSRSVPDDALISELTELGAEVGTAVCDVSDRAALARVLAGVPSLTAVIHTAGVLDDGVMESLTPQRLDTVLRAKADGAWHLHELTRDRDLAAF
;
A
#
# COMPACT_ATOMS: atom_id res chain seq x y z
N MET A 1 -15.67 16.79 -13.06
CA MET A 1 -16.56 17.96 -13.23
C MET A 1 -16.88 18.23 -14.69
N GLU A 2 -15.92 18.62 -15.53
CA GLU A 2 -16.15 18.99 -16.94
C GLU A 2 -16.97 17.96 -17.74
N MET A 3 -16.65 16.66 -17.64
CA MET A 3 -17.42 15.61 -18.32
C MET A 3 -18.92 15.59 -17.92
N VAL A 4 -19.22 15.82 -16.64
CA VAL A 4 -20.60 15.85 -16.13
C VAL A 4 -21.30 17.14 -16.59
N ALA A 5 -20.62 18.29 -16.53
CA ALA A 5 -21.17 19.55 -17.01
C ALA A 5 -21.48 19.51 -18.52
N ARG A 6 -20.58 18.91 -19.31
CA ARG A 6 -20.78 18.72 -20.74
C ARG A 6 -21.98 17.82 -21.04
N ALA A 7 -22.13 16.72 -20.29
CA ALA A 7 -23.26 15.81 -20.41
C ALA A 7 -24.58 16.46 -19.96
N ALA A 8 -24.54 17.31 -18.94
CA ALA A 8 -25.71 18.07 -18.48
C ALA A 8 -26.23 19.01 -19.59
N ALA A 9 -25.33 19.74 -20.25
CA ALA A 9 -25.68 20.60 -21.38
C ALA A 9 -26.36 19.84 -22.53
N GLU A 10 -25.95 18.60 -22.83
CA GLU A 10 -26.57 17.78 -23.89
C GLU A 10 -28.04 17.43 -23.60
N VAL A 11 -28.45 17.40 -22.33
CA VAL A 11 -29.83 17.08 -21.92
C VAL A 11 -30.60 18.30 -21.42
N GLY A 12 -30.07 19.50 -21.64
CA GLY A 12 -30.71 20.76 -21.22
C GLY A 12 -30.71 21.00 -19.71
N CYS A 13 -29.76 20.39 -18.99
CA CYS A 13 -29.52 20.65 -17.58
C CYS A 13 -28.38 21.67 -17.39
N ALA A 14 -28.60 22.64 -16.50
CA ALA A 14 -27.67 23.75 -16.26
C ALA A 14 -26.93 23.65 -14.92
N VAL A 15 -27.41 22.81 -14.00
CA VAL A 15 -26.88 22.69 -12.64
C VAL A 15 -26.43 21.26 -12.38
N VAL A 16 -25.28 21.11 -11.75
CA VAL A 16 -24.86 19.86 -11.10
C VAL A 16 -25.20 20.01 -9.62
N ASP A 17 -26.28 19.36 -9.20
CA ASP A 17 -26.82 19.50 -7.83
C ASP A 17 -25.85 18.91 -6.82
N GLU A 18 -25.32 17.73 -7.15
CA GLU A 18 -24.34 17.00 -6.38
C GLU A 18 -23.44 16.18 -7.33
N LEU A 19 -22.15 16.10 -7.00
CA LEU A 19 -21.20 15.20 -7.66
C LEU A 19 -20.28 14.61 -6.60
N VAL A 20 -20.16 13.28 -6.58
CA VAL A 20 -19.27 12.53 -5.68
C VAL A 20 -18.24 11.78 -6.52
N ILE A 21 -16.97 11.89 -6.13
CA ILE A 21 -15.87 11.11 -6.68
C ILE A 21 -15.75 9.83 -5.85
N GLU A 22 -16.04 8.69 -6.47
CA GLU A 22 -16.00 7.36 -5.85
C GLU A 22 -14.61 6.73 -5.94
N ALA A 23 -13.93 6.90 -7.08
CA ALA A 23 -12.62 6.32 -7.34
C ALA A 23 -11.77 7.22 -8.26
N PRO A 24 -10.44 7.29 -8.05
CA PRO A 24 -9.56 8.04 -8.94
C PRO A 24 -9.50 7.42 -10.34
N LEU A 25 -9.40 8.25 -11.37
CA LEU A 25 -9.13 7.82 -12.75
C LEU A 25 -7.62 7.86 -12.99
N LEU A 26 -6.96 6.70 -12.91
CA LEU A 26 -5.53 6.59 -13.18
C LEU A 26 -5.29 6.51 -14.69
N LEU A 27 -4.38 7.34 -15.19
CA LEU A 27 -3.97 7.32 -16.59
C LEU A 27 -2.71 6.45 -16.72
N PRO A 28 -2.71 5.41 -17.56
CA PRO A 28 -1.54 4.57 -17.75
C PRO A 28 -0.45 5.37 -18.47
N ALA A 29 0.82 5.04 -18.19
CA ALA A 29 1.97 5.67 -18.85
C ALA A 29 2.00 5.44 -20.38
N SER A 30 1.34 4.39 -20.84
CA SER A 30 1.17 4.03 -22.25
C SER A 30 -0.19 3.37 -22.47
N GLY A 31 -0.76 3.51 -23.66
CA GLY A 31 -2.10 2.99 -23.99
C GLY A 31 -3.20 4.03 -23.80
N GLY A 32 -4.45 3.58 -23.89
CA GLY A 32 -5.62 4.43 -23.72
C GLY A 32 -6.50 3.98 -22.56
N VAL A 33 -7.42 4.87 -22.21
CA VAL A 33 -8.55 4.56 -21.33
C VAL A 33 -9.81 4.94 -22.08
N GLN A 34 -10.76 4.01 -22.15
CA GLN A 34 -12.09 4.28 -22.67
C GLN A 34 -12.92 4.94 -21.57
N LEU A 35 -13.61 6.03 -21.91
CA LEU A 35 -14.48 6.77 -21.00
C LEU A 35 -15.93 6.63 -21.44
N SER A 36 -16.82 6.40 -20.47
CA SER A 36 -18.26 6.38 -20.67
C SER A 36 -18.93 7.32 -19.69
N VAL A 37 -19.76 8.22 -20.20
CA VAL A 37 -20.60 9.12 -19.40
C VAL A 37 -22.05 8.77 -19.70
N SER A 38 -22.77 8.28 -18.69
CA SER A 38 -24.16 7.85 -18.82
C SER A 38 -25.08 8.79 -18.07
N VAL A 39 -26.12 9.29 -18.74
CA VAL A 39 -27.17 10.14 -18.17
C VAL A 39 -28.48 9.34 -18.12
N GLY A 40 -29.06 9.20 -16.93
CA GLY A 40 -30.30 8.48 -16.72
C GLY A 40 -31.56 9.25 -17.11
N GLU A 41 -32.70 8.59 -16.95
CA GLU A 41 -34.01 9.21 -17.13
C GLU A 41 -34.24 10.31 -16.09
N ALA A 42 -35.07 11.29 -16.47
CA ALA A 42 -35.46 12.36 -15.55
C ALA A 42 -36.54 11.86 -14.59
N ASP A 43 -36.47 12.29 -13.34
CA ASP A 43 -37.57 12.18 -12.39
C ASP A 43 -38.67 13.22 -12.67
N ASP A 44 -39.74 13.19 -11.86
CA ASP A 44 -40.89 14.11 -11.97
C ASP A 44 -40.50 15.60 -11.82
N ALA A 45 -39.36 15.89 -11.17
CA ALA A 45 -38.82 17.22 -10.97
C ALA A 45 -37.75 17.60 -12.01
N GLY A 46 -37.43 16.71 -12.95
CA GLY A 46 -36.46 16.92 -14.01
C GLY A 46 -35.01 16.60 -13.62
N HIS A 47 -34.76 16.03 -12.44
CA HIS A 47 -33.41 15.62 -12.02
C HIS A 47 -33.00 14.35 -12.75
N ARG A 48 -31.74 14.27 -13.14
CA ARG A 48 -31.18 13.10 -13.83
C ARG A 48 -29.93 12.62 -13.10
N PRO A 49 -29.79 11.30 -12.85
CA PRO A 49 -28.52 10.76 -12.38
C PRO A 49 -27.52 10.72 -13.54
N VAL A 50 -26.25 10.98 -13.24
CA VAL A 50 -25.12 10.88 -14.17
C VAL A 50 -24.05 9.99 -13.55
N THR A 51 -23.45 9.13 -14.36
CA THR A 51 -22.31 8.31 -13.93
C THR A 51 -21.17 8.42 -14.94
N VAL A 52 -19.93 8.40 -14.43
CA VAL A 52 -18.72 8.36 -15.27
C VAL A 52 -17.97 7.07 -14.95
N HIS A 53 -17.67 6.30 -16.00
CA HIS A 53 -16.93 5.06 -15.91
C HIS A 53 -15.70 5.11 -16.81
N SER A 54 -14.70 4.30 -16.48
CA SER A 54 -13.57 4.05 -17.35
C SER A 54 -13.23 2.57 -17.48
N GLN A 55 -12.56 2.22 -18.57
CA GLN A 55 -12.01 0.91 -18.83
C GLN A 55 -10.62 1.06 -19.45
N ALA A 56 -9.61 0.46 -18.84
CA ALA A 56 -8.25 0.43 -19.38
C ALA A 56 -8.14 -0.65 -20.46
N ASP A 57 -7.27 -0.46 -21.45
CA ASP A 57 -7.14 -1.39 -22.60
C ASP A 57 -6.80 -2.83 -22.19
N GLU A 58 -6.17 -3.02 -21.03
CA GLU A 58 -5.72 -4.33 -20.51
C GLU A 58 -6.76 -5.00 -19.56
N THR A 59 -7.89 -4.35 -19.28
CA THR A 59 -8.91 -4.87 -18.34
C THR A 59 -10.30 -4.96 -18.96
N GLU A 60 -11.03 -6.05 -18.68
CA GLU A 60 -12.42 -6.21 -19.13
C GLU A 60 -13.44 -5.52 -18.21
N ALA A 61 -13.02 -4.98 -17.06
CA ALA A 61 -13.90 -4.41 -16.05
C ALA A 61 -14.01 -2.88 -16.16
N TRP A 62 -15.25 -2.37 -16.18
CA TRP A 62 -15.53 -0.95 -16.06
C TRP A 62 -15.48 -0.51 -14.59
N VAL A 63 -14.72 0.54 -14.31
CA VAL A 63 -14.64 1.18 -12.99
C VAL A 63 -15.49 2.43 -12.99
N ARG A 64 -16.36 2.61 -11.99
CA ARG A 64 -17.11 3.85 -11.81
C ARG A 64 -16.30 4.84 -11.00
N HIS A 65 -16.14 6.05 -11.53
CA HIS A 65 -15.36 7.12 -10.89
C HIS A 65 -16.24 8.18 -10.26
N VAL A 66 -17.39 8.46 -10.85
CA VAL A 66 -18.26 9.56 -10.43
C VAL A 66 -19.71 9.13 -10.48
N THR A 67 -20.45 9.51 -9.44
CA THR A 67 -21.91 9.66 -9.44
C THR A 67 -22.27 11.13 -9.27
N ALA A 68 -23.30 11.58 -9.98
CA ALA A 68 -23.78 12.95 -9.89
C ALA A 68 -25.28 13.04 -10.16
N THR A 69 -25.89 14.13 -9.73
CA THR A 69 -27.27 14.50 -10.04
C THR A 69 -27.27 15.87 -10.71
N ILE A 70 -28.03 16.02 -11.80
CA ILE A 70 -28.11 17.26 -12.58
C ILE A 70 -29.57 17.72 -12.73
N SER A 71 -29.79 19.03 -12.84
CA SER A 71 -31.14 19.62 -12.94
C SER A 71 -31.24 20.74 -14.00
N PRO A 72 -32.46 21.05 -14.50
CA PRO A 72 -32.68 21.90 -15.69
C PRO A 72 -32.23 23.36 -15.57
N SER A 73 -32.46 24.02 -14.43
CA SER A 73 -32.24 25.47 -14.31
C SER A 73 -31.71 25.88 -12.95
N GLY A 74 -30.64 26.67 -12.97
CA GLY A 74 -30.11 27.37 -11.80
C GLY A 74 -30.50 28.85 -11.79
N PRO A 75 -30.32 29.54 -10.64
CA PRO A 75 -30.55 30.98 -10.57
C PRO A 75 -29.60 31.74 -11.50
N ILE A 76 -30.05 32.90 -11.98
CA ILE A 76 -29.15 33.87 -12.61
C ILE A 76 -28.35 34.53 -11.49
N VAL A 77 -27.02 34.45 -11.55
CA VAL A 77 -26.14 34.99 -10.52
C VAL A 77 -25.48 36.28 -10.99
N SER A 78 -25.45 37.28 -10.12
CA SER A 78 -24.62 38.49 -10.25
C SER A 78 -23.54 38.48 -9.17
N LEU A 79 -22.31 38.83 -9.52
CA LEU A 79 -21.15 38.80 -8.63
C LEU A 79 -20.55 40.22 -8.45
N PRO A 80 -21.24 41.14 -7.76
CA PRO A 80 -20.83 42.55 -7.65
C PRO A 80 -19.50 42.74 -6.93
N GLU A 81 -19.09 41.78 -6.10
CA GLU A 81 -17.79 41.78 -5.41
C GLU A 81 -16.58 41.71 -6.34
N PHE A 82 -16.77 41.35 -7.62
CA PHE A 82 -15.73 41.31 -8.65
C PHE A 82 -15.65 42.61 -9.48
N GLU A 83 -16.53 43.59 -9.25
CA GLU A 83 -16.50 44.87 -9.98
C GLU A 83 -15.23 45.69 -9.70
N VAL A 84 -14.67 45.56 -8.49
CA VAL A 84 -13.42 46.18 -8.07
C VAL A 84 -12.40 45.08 -7.79
N TRP A 85 -11.31 45.05 -8.56
CA TRP A 85 -10.33 43.97 -8.49
C TRP A 85 -8.88 44.48 -8.42
N PRO A 86 -8.05 43.93 -7.50
CA PRO A 86 -8.43 43.07 -6.37
C PRO A 86 -9.34 43.84 -5.38
N PRO A 87 -10.11 43.14 -4.53
CA PRO A 87 -10.96 43.82 -3.53
C PRO A 87 -10.13 44.75 -2.64
N ALA A 88 -10.63 45.97 -2.40
CA ALA A 88 -9.85 47.04 -1.76
C ALA A 88 -9.39 46.70 -0.33
N GLN A 89 -10.10 45.81 0.35
CA GLN A 89 -9.81 45.33 1.70
C GLN A 89 -8.88 44.11 1.74
N ALA A 90 -8.48 43.56 0.58
CA ALA A 90 -7.71 42.32 0.51
C ALA A 90 -6.20 42.60 0.51
N GLU A 91 -5.47 41.85 1.32
CA GLU A 91 -4.01 41.94 1.42
C GLU A 91 -3.34 40.92 0.50
N PRO A 92 -2.27 41.27 -0.24
CA PRO A 92 -1.57 40.32 -1.10
C PRO A 92 -1.00 39.11 -0.34
N VAL A 93 -1.10 37.93 -0.95
CA VAL A 93 -0.51 36.67 -0.47
C VAL A 93 0.66 36.29 -1.36
N GLU A 94 1.76 35.83 -0.75
CA GLU A 94 2.95 35.33 -1.46
C GLU A 94 2.60 34.03 -2.20
N VAL A 95 2.93 33.94 -3.49
CA VAL A 95 2.65 32.76 -4.33
C VAL A 95 3.83 32.31 -5.20
N ALA A 96 4.98 32.99 -5.13
CA ALA A 96 6.14 32.67 -5.97
C ALA A 96 6.73 31.29 -5.62
N ARG A 97 6.66 30.88 -4.36
CA ARG A 97 7.12 29.54 -3.91
C ARG A 97 6.02 28.50 -3.83
N PHE A 98 4.78 28.87 -4.17
CA PHE A 98 3.61 28.04 -3.95
C PHE A 98 3.75 26.64 -4.57
N TYR A 99 4.12 26.54 -5.84
CA TYR A 99 4.25 25.23 -6.50
C TYR A 99 5.48 24.44 -6.06
N ASP A 100 6.58 25.11 -5.69
CA ASP A 100 7.77 24.44 -5.16
C ASP A 100 7.46 23.80 -3.80
N GLU A 101 6.72 24.50 -2.94
CA GLU A 101 6.26 24.00 -1.64
C GLU A 101 5.25 22.86 -1.79
N LEU A 102 4.34 22.97 -2.76
CA LEU A 102 3.41 21.90 -3.11
C LEU A 102 4.11 20.64 -3.61
N ALA A 103 5.11 20.78 -4.47
CA ALA A 103 5.90 19.64 -4.95
C ALA A 103 6.65 18.96 -3.80
N ALA A 104 7.22 19.73 -2.86
CA ALA A 104 7.85 19.19 -1.66
C ALA A 104 6.85 18.45 -0.73
N ALA A 105 5.57 18.84 -0.76
CA ALA A 105 4.48 18.18 -0.07
C ALA A 105 3.82 17.02 -0.87
N GLY A 106 4.34 16.68 -2.06
CA GLY A 106 3.88 15.57 -2.89
C GLY A 106 2.83 15.92 -3.96
N TYR A 107 2.48 17.20 -4.14
CA TYR A 107 1.63 17.65 -5.25
C TYR A 107 2.49 18.01 -6.47
N GLU A 108 2.68 17.05 -7.38
CA GLU A 108 3.43 17.26 -8.62
C GLU A 108 2.54 17.87 -9.72
N TYR A 109 2.25 19.17 -9.64
CA TYR A 109 1.54 19.89 -10.70
C TYR A 109 2.46 20.18 -11.88
N GLY A 110 2.17 19.61 -13.05
CA GLY A 110 2.83 19.94 -14.31
C GLY A 110 2.47 21.34 -14.83
N ALA A 111 3.22 21.84 -15.82
CA ALA A 111 3.12 23.22 -16.32
C ALA A 111 1.70 23.67 -16.72
N ALA A 112 0.86 22.77 -17.24
CA ALA A 112 -0.52 23.08 -17.60
C ALA A 112 -1.42 23.41 -16.40
N PHE A 113 -1.10 22.86 -15.21
CA PHE A 113 -1.88 23.01 -13.97
C PHE A 113 -1.32 24.08 -13.03
N GLN A 114 -0.19 24.71 -13.39
CA GLN A 114 0.42 25.79 -12.61
C GLN A 114 -0.19 27.17 -12.96
N GLY A 115 -1.51 27.28 -12.83
CA GLY A 115 -2.28 28.43 -13.31
C GLY A 115 -2.35 29.64 -12.36
N LEU A 116 -2.15 29.45 -11.05
CA LEU A 116 -2.20 30.52 -10.04
C LEU A 116 -1.13 31.61 -10.29
N ARG A 117 -1.58 32.86 -10.45
CA ARG A 117 -0.71 34.01 -10.76
C ARG A 117 -0.57 35.01 -9.62
N ALA A 118 -1.66 35.28 -8.93
CA ALA A 118 -1.70 36.20 -7.81
C ALA A 118 -2.81 35.79 -6.86
N ALA A 119 -2.64 36.10 -5.56
CA ALA A 119 -3.65 35.86 -4.57
C ALA A 119 -3.70 37.01 -3.54
N TRP A 120 -4.86 37.21 -2.96
CA TRP A 120 -5.13 38.17 -1.90
C TRP A 120 -6.04 37.55 -0.84
N ARG A 121 -5.93 38.00 0.41
CA ARG A 121 -6.74 37.52 1.53
C ARG A 121 -7.54 38.68 2.12
N ALA A 122 -8.85 38.47 2.30
CA ALA A 122 -9.67 39.35 3.12
C ALA A 122 -10.49 38.51 4.10
N GLY A 123 -10.16 38.61 5.39
CA GLY A 123 -10.70 37.69 6.40
C GLY A 123 -10.32 36.25 6.07
N GLU A 124 -11.32 35.38 5.92
CA GLU A 124 -11.13 33.97 5.56
C GLU A 124 -11.24 33.70 4.05
N THR A 125 -11.67 34.69 3.25
CA THR A 125 -11.79 34.56 1.80
C THR A 125 -10.44 34.78 1.12
N ILE A 126 -10.09 33.85 0.23
CA ILE A 126 -8.96 33.99 -0.71
C ILE A 126 -9.50 34.42 -2.06
N TYR A 127 -8.95 35.51 -2.57
CA TYR A 127 -9.13 35.97 -3.93
C TYR A 127 -7.90 35.55 -4.75
N ALA A 128 -8.10 35.06 -5.96
CA ALA A 128 -7.01 34.59 -6.81
C ALA A 128 -7.22 34.96 -8.28
N GLU A 129 -6.12 35.24 -8.97
CA GLU A 129 -6.05 35.28 -10.43
C GLU A 129 -5.41 33.99 -10.93
N VAL A 130 -6.09 33.34 -11.87
CA VAL A 130 -5.69 32.07 -12.45
C VAL A 130 -5.77 32.14 -13.96
N VAL A 131 -4.73 31.64 -14.62
CA VAL A 131 -4.51 31.80 -16.07
C VAL A 131 -4.03 30.47 -16.64
N LEU A 132 -4.68 29.98 -17.69
CA LEU A 132 -4.20 28.82 -18.43
C LEU A 132 -2.81 29.06 -19.03
N ALA A 133 -2.02 28.00 -19.14
CA ALA A 133 -0.81 28.06 -19.95
C ALA A 133 -1.14 28.35 -21.43
N GLU A 134 -0.17 28.91 -22.15
CA GLU A 134 -0.35 29.42 -23.52
C GLU A 134 -0.85 28.33 -24.48
N GLU A 135 -0.32 27.11 -24.36
CA GLU A 135 -0.72 25.97 -25.18
C GLU A 135 -2.20 25.60 -24.94
N GLN A 136 -2.63 25.53 -23.68
CA GLN A 136 -4.01 25.17 -23.31
C GLN A 136 -5.01 26.31 -23.58
N THR A 137 -4.54 27.56 -23.63
CA THR A 137 -5.40 28.71 -23.98
C THR A 137 -6.03 28.56 -25.36
N LEU A 138 -5.32 27.95 -26.31
CA LEU A 138 -5.83 27.68 -27.66
C LEU A 138 -6.99 26.68 -27.67
N GLU A 139 -7.12 25.85 -26.64
CA GLU A 139 -8.16 24.83 -26.52
C GLU A 139 -9.29 25.23 -25.58
N ALA A 140 -9.15 26.32 -24.83
CA ALA A 140 -10.09 26.75 -23.79
C ALA A 140 -11.54 26.77 -24.29
N ALA A 141 -11.78 27.32 -25.49
CA ALA A 141 -13.10 27.42 -26.12
C ALA A 141 -13.81 26.08 -26.39
N ARG A 142 -13.09 24.94 -26.31
CA ARG A 142 -13.66 23.60 -26.47
C ARG A 142 -14.30 23.05 -25.19
N PHE A 143 -14.05 23.69 -24.05
CA PHE A 143 -14.51 23.23 -22.75
C PHE A 143 -15.58 24.17 -22.18
N THR A 144 -16.48 23.61 -21.37
CA THR A 144 -17.33 24.44 -20.50
C THR A 144 -16.43 25.23 -19.55
N VAL A 145 -15.52 24.55 -18.86
CA VAL A 145 -14.34 25.16 -18.24
C VAL A 145 -13.15 24.23 -18.45
N HIS A 146 -11.99 24.76 -18.84
CA HIS A 146 -10.82 23.92 -19.02
C HIS A 146 -10.45 23.25 -17.68
N PRO A 147 -10.25 21.92 -17.62
CA PRO A 147 -9.98 21.21 -16.35
C PRO A 147 -8.82 21.80 -15.56
N ALA A 148 -7.72 22.16 -16.22
CA ALA A 148 -6.57 22.78 -15.56
C ALA A 148 -6.85 24.20 -15.02
N LEU A 149 -7.78 24.95 -15.63
CA LEU A 149 -8.17 26.27 -15.14
C LEU A 149 -9.04 26.16 -13.88
N LEU A 150 -9.98 25.21 -13.90
CA LEU A 150 -10.82 24.90 -12.74
C LEU A 150 -9.98 24.36 -11.58
N ASP A 151 -9.03 23.48 -11.86
CA ASP A 151 -8.13 22.93 -10.86
C ASP A 151 -7.25 24.02 -10.22
N ALA A 152 -6.65 24.90 -11.04
CA ALA A 152 -5.88 26.03 -10.52
C ALA A 152 -6.73 26.97 -9.63
N ALA A 153 -8.01 27.15 -9.95
CA ALA A 153 -8.94 27.90 -9.10
C ALA A 153 -9.14 27.24 -7.71
N LEU A 154 -9.12 25.91 -7.65
CA LEU A 154 -9.22 25.15 -6.39
C LEU A 154 -7.95 25.23 -5.55
N GLN A 155 -6.79 25.26 -6.19
CA GLN A 155 -5.49 25.33 -5.54
C GLN A 155 -5.38 26.58 -4.64
N ALA A 156 -6.11 27.67 -4.95
CA ALA A 156 -6.17 28.86 -4.11
C ALA A 156 -6.63 28.57 -2.66
N ASN A 157 -7.43 27.52 -2.45
CA ASN A 157 -7.81 27.08 -1.10
C ASN A 157 -6.61 26.57 -0.27
N ILE A 158 -5.57 26.05 -0.92
CA ILE A 158 -4.40 25.53 -0.20
C ILE A 158 -3.68 26.67 0.54
N LEU A 159 -3.81 27.92 0.08
CA LEU A 159 -3.32 29.10 0.78
C LEU A 159 -4.01 29.35 2.13
N ASN A 160 -5.14 28.71 2.41
CA ASN A 160 -5.84 28.74 3.70
C ASN A 160 -5.55 27.50 4.58
N ALA A 161 -4.98 26.44 4.03
CA ALA A 161 -4.83 25.16 4.72
C ALA A 161 -3.39 24.94 5.22
N SER A 162 -3.25 24.53 6.47
CA SER A 162 -1.97 24.10 7.06
C SER A 162 -1.90 22.56 7.05
N GLY A 163 -1.05 21.99 6.20
CA GLY A 163 -0.33 20.75 6.55
C GLY A 163 -0.67 19.44 5.84
N ASP A 164 -1.87 19.24 5.27
CA ASP A 164 -2.26 17.91 4.73
C ASP A 164 -2.65 17.92 3.24
N LEU A 165 -2.22 16.88 2.51
CA LEU A 165 -2.64 16.56 1.14
C LEU A 165 -4.15 16.21 1.13
N ARG A 166 -4.96 17.01 0.44
CA ARG A 166 -6.41 16.83 0.34
C ARG A 166 -6.86 16.95 -1.11
N LEU A 167 -7.73 16.05 -1.56
CA LEU A 167 -8.33 16.11 -2.89
C LEU A 167 -9.84 16.36 -2.81
N PRO A 168 -10.42 17.10 -3.79
CA PRO A 168 -11.86 17.25 -3.89
C PRO A 168 -12.55 15.88 -3.92
N PHE A 169 -13.54 15.70 -3.05
CA PHE A 169 -14.29 14.46 -2.91
C PHE A 169 -15.75 14.63 -3.36
N SER A 170 -16.40 15.69 -2.89
CA SER A 170 -17.76 16.01 -3.31
C SER A 170 -17.93 17.49 -3.63
N TRP A 171 -18.89 17.74 -4.52
CA TRP A 171 -19.26 19.04 -5.02
C TRP A 171 -20.77 19.21 -4.92
N GLY A 172 -21.22 20.40 -4.52
CA GLY A 172 -22.62 20.74 -4.46
C GLY A 172 -22.92 22.04 -5.20
N GLN A 173 -24.07 22.06 -5.88
CA GLN A 173 -24.64 23.25 -6.51
C GLN A 173 -23.63 23.96 -7.43
N VAL A 174 -23.15 23.23 -8.45
CA VAL A 174 -22.21 23.76 -9.43
C VAL A 174 -22.95 24.23 -10.67
N GLN A 175 -22.66 25.46 -11.10
CA GLN A 175 -23.22 26.06 -12.30
C GLN A 175 -22.14 26.80 -13.07
N PHE A 176 -22.12 26.59 -14.39
CA PHE A 176 -21.27 27.33 -15.32
C PHE A 176 -22.13 28.32 -16.11
N HIS A 177 -21.73 29.58 -16.11
CA HIS A 177 -22.49 30.70 -16.67
C HIS A 177 -21.96 31.12 -18.05
N THR A 178 -20.64 31.01 -18.24
CA THR A 178 -19.94 31.33 -19.48
C THR A 178 -18.95 30.22 -19.78
N THR A 179 -18.81 29.83 -21.05
CA THR A 179 -17.89 28.77 -21.48
C THR A 179 -16.61 29.34 -22.09
N GLY A 180 -15.52 28.57 -22.07
CA GLY A 180 -14.32 28.89 -22.85
C GLY A 180 -13.43 29.98 -22.26
N ALA A 181 -13.57 30.31 -20.97
CA ALA A 181 -12.66 31.21 -20.29
C ALA A 181 -11.24 30.64 -20.26
N ALA A 182 -10.25 31.50 -20.49
CA ALA A 182 -8.82 31.16 -20.34
C ALA A 182 -8.21 31.76 -19.06
N THR A 183 -8.90 32.72 -18.46
CA THR A 183 -8.52 33.41 -17.22
C THR A 183 -9.71 33.44 -16.28
N LEU A 184 -9.45 33.33 -14.98
CA LEU A 184 -10.45 33.53 -13.94
C LEU A 184 -9.92 34.48 -12.87
N ARG A 185 -10.84 35.30 -12.37
CA ARG A 185 -10.77 35.89 -11.04
C ARG A 185 -11.65 35.06 -10.14
N VAL A 186 -11.13 34.60 -9.01
CA VAL A 186 -11.79 33.60 -8.16
C VAL A 186 -11.88 34.12 -6.74
N ALA A 187 -13.00 33.88 -6.07
CA ALA A 187 -13.17 34.03 -4.64
C ALA A 187 -13.47 32.65 -4.03
N VAL A 188 -12.65 32.24 -3.06
CA VAL A 188 -12.79 30.98 -2.33
C VAL A 188 -13.05 31.32 -0.86
N THR A 189 -14.21 30.93 -0.37
CA THR A 189 -14.65 31.25 1.00
C THR A 189 -14.93 29.95 1.75
N PRO A 190 -14.34 29.76 2.94
CA PRO A 190 -14.63 28.58 3.75
C PRO A 190 -16.06 28.61 4.28
N VAL A 191 -16.65 27.42 4.40
CA VAL A 191 -17.93 27.14 5.04
C VAL A 191 -17.74 25.95 5.99
N ALA A 192 -18.75 25.62 6.81
CA ALA A 192 -18.62 24.64 7.90
C ALA A 192 -17.97 23.31 7.49
N ASP A 193 -18.34 22.76 6.33
CA ASP A 193 -17.90 21.45 5.85
C ASP A 193 -17.08 21.52 4.54
N GLY A 194 -16.55 22.68 4.17
CA GLY A 194 -15.84 22.84 2.89
C GLY A 194 -15.63 24.30 2.48
N TRP A 195 -15.78 24.58 1.17
CA TRP A 195 -15.65 25.94 0.62
C TRP A 195 -16.62 26.19 -0.52
N THR A 196 -17.02 27.44 -0.68
CA THR A 196 -17.74 27.96 -1.86
C THR A 196 -16.75 28.58 -2.83
N ILE A 197 -17.05 28.54 -4.12
CA ILE A 197 -16.23 29.17 -5.16
C ILE A 197 -17.11 30.03 -6.05
N GLN A 198 -16.68 31.26 -6.28
CA GLN A 198 -17.24 32.15 -7.29
C GLN A 198 -16.14 32.59 -8.23
N ALA A 199 -16.41 32.58 -9.53
CA ALA A 199 -15.42 32.94 -10.53
C ALA A 199 -16.01 33.81 -11.64
N THR A 200 -15.25 34.82 -12.05
CA THR A 200 -15.53 35.66 -13.22
C THR A 200 -14.38 35.61 -14.22
N ASP A 201 -14.63 36.06 -15.45
CA ASP A 201 -13.58 36.40 -16.40
C ASP A 201 -12.88 37.73 -16.02
N ASP A 202 -11.93 38.17 -16.85
CA ASP A 202 -11.20 39.44 -16.69
C ASP A 202 -12.10 40.69 -16.83
N ALA A 203 -13.23 40.55 -17.52
CA ALA A 203 -14.27 41.56 -17.66
C ALA A 203 -15.31 41.55 -16.53
N GLY A 204 -15.18 40.66 -15.54
CA GLY A 204 -16.10 40.55 -14.41
C GLY A 204 -17.41 39.81 -14.71
N ARG A 205 -17.52 39.14 -15.87
CA ARG A 205 -18.69 38.32 -16.22
C ARG A 205 -18.62 37.00 -15.46
N PRO A 206 -19.71 36.54 -14.81
CA PRO A 206 -19.74 35.24 -14.13
C PRO A 206 -19.36 34.10 -15.08
N VAL A 207 -18.45 33.24 -14.61
CA VAL A 207 -18.01 32.03 -15.31
C VAL A 207 -18.48 30.80 -14.57
N ALA A 208 -18.26 30.71 -13.25
CA ALA A 208 -18.64 29.55 -12.46
C ALA A 208 -19.07 29.94 -11.04
N THR A 209 -20.03 29.21 -10.50
CA THR A 209 -20.42 29.26 -9.09
C THR A 209 -20.54 27.85 -8.54
N VAL A 210 -20.01 27.66 -7.33
CA VAL A 210 -19.96 26.38 -6.62
C VAL A 210 -20.43 26.62 -5.19
N GLY A 211 -21.54 25.99 -4.82
CA GLY A 211 -22.12 26.14 -3.49
C GLY A 211 -21.38 25.37 -2.40
N SER A 212 -20.73 24.26 -2.73
CA SER A 212 -19.84 23.57 -1.80
C SER A 212 -18.82 22.68 -2.52
N VAL A 213 -17.63 22.61 -1.93
CA VAL A 213 -16.59 21.63 -2.24
C VAL A 213 -16.08 21.07 -0.94
N VAL A 214 -16.16 19.74 -0.81
CA VAL A 214 -15.58 19.03 0.32
C VAL A 214 -14.36 18.30 -0.18
N ALA A 215 -13.20 18.54 0.43
CA ALA A 215 -12.01 17.73 0.17
C ALA A 215 -11.72 16.79 1.33
N ARG A 216 -11.23 15.59 1.00
CA ARG A 216 -10.82 14.58 1.98
C ARG A 216 -9.30 14.44 1.97
N PRO A 217 -8.68 14.13 3.12
CA PRO A 217 -7.29 13.70 3.17
C PRO A 217 -7.08 12.54 2.21
N VAL A 218 -5.98 12.60 1.48
CA VAL A 218 -5.54 11.46 0.69
C VAL A 218 -4.83 10.49 1.61
N ALA A 219 -5.52 9.43 2.03
CA ALA A 219 -4.85 8.23 2.52
C ALA A 219 -4.38 7.44 1.30
N GLY A 220 -3.08 7.47 1.01
CA GLY A 220 -2.41 6.60 0.03
C GLY A 220 -3.05 6.56 -1.37
N LEU A 221 -2.68 7.48 -2.27
CA LEU A 221 -2.87 7.30 -3.73
C LEU A 221 -1.92 6.25 -4.32
N GLY A 222 -1.67 5.17 -3.58
CA GLY A 222 -0.75 4.10 -3.93
C GLY A 222 -0.96 2.96 -2.95
N ALA A 223 -1.42 1.82 -3.47
CA ALA A 223 -1.93 0.64 -2.77
C ALA A 223 -3.36 0.80 -2.24
N THR A 224 -4.33 0.58 -3.14
CA THR A 224 -5.62 0.03 -2.67
C THR A 224 -5.30 -1.28 -1.95
N ALA A 225 -6.03 -1.63 -0.89
CA ALA A 225 -5.90 -2.97 -0.26
C ALA A 225 -6.13 -4.12 -1.26
N GLU A 226 -6.61 -3.80 -2.47
CA GLU A 226 -6.65 -4.71 -3.61
C GLU A 226 -5.27 -5.07 -4.18
N ASP A 227 -4.17 -4.39 -3.87
CA ASP A 227 -2.82 -4.76 -4.38
C ASP A 227 -2.09 -5.76 -3.46
N LEU A 228 -2.72 -6.13 -2.34
CA LEU A 228 -2.20 -7.14 -1.43
C LEU A 228 -2.66 -8.52 -1.86
N PHE A 229 -1.71 -9.44 -2.02
CA PHE A 229 -1.99 -10.84 -2.29
C PHE A 229 -1.81 -11.67 -1.02
N ALA A 230 -2.74 -12.58 -0.76
CA ALA A 230 -2.59 -13.62 0.24
C ALA A 230 -2.25 -14.95 -0.41
N LEU A 231 -1.38 -15.72 0.25
CA LEU A 231 -1.15 -17.10 -0.11
C LEU A 231 -2.32 -17.95 0.38
N THR A 232 -3.00 -18.63 -0.53
CA THR A 232 -4.06 -19.61 -0.22
C THR A 232 -3.68 -20.98 -0.75
N TRP A 233 -4.12 -22.01 -0.04
CA TRP A 233 -3.91 -23.40 -0.42
C TRP A 233 -5.16 -23.88 -1.16
N ASN A 234 -5.00 -24.12 -2.46
CA ASN A 234 -6.08 -24.56 -3.32
C ASN A 234 -5.96 -26.05 -3.56
N GLU A 235 -7.03 -26.80 -3.29
CA GLU A 235 -7.09 -28.21 -3.59
C GLU A 235 -7.02 -28.45 -5.11
N ILE A 236 -6.20 -29.42 -5.51
CA ILE A 236 -6.08 -29.89 -6.88
C ILE A 236 -6.40 -31.39 -6.95
N PRO A 237 -6.82 -31.90 -8.12
CA PRO A 237 -6.95 -33.34 -8.32
C PRO A 237 -5.63 -34.05 -8.02
N ALA A 238 -5.72 -35.30 -7.55
CA ALA A 238 -4.54 -36.15 -7.37
C ALA A 238 -3.72 -36.17 -8.67
N PRO A 239 -2.42 -35.82 -8.63
CA PRO A 239 -1.63 -35.83 -9.84
C PRO A 239 -1.54 -37.27 -10.36
N GLY A 240 -1.61 -37.42 -11.68
CA GLY A 240 -1.57 -38.75 -12.30
C GLY A 240 -0.30 -39.49 -11.95
N GLN A 241 -0.32 -40.83 -12.02
CA GLN A 241 0.92 -41.61 -12.03
C GLN A 241 1.66 -41.29 -13.33
N GLY A 242 2.60 -40.32 -13.24
CA GLY A 242 3.44 -39.95 -14.36
C GLY A 242 4.34 -41.13 -14.75
N GLY A 243 4.70 -41.24 -16.03
CA GLY A 243 5.67 -42.23 -16.49
C GLY A 243 7.12 -41.95 -16.07
N ARG A 244 7.34 -41.00 -15.14
CA ARG A 244 8.66 -40.60 -14.66
C ARG A 244 9.22 -41.63 -13.68
N THR A 245 10.52 -41.87 -13.76
CA THR A 245 11.24 -42.72 -12.82
C THR A 245 11.43 -41.99 -11.48
N VAL A 246 11.05 -42.64 -10.37
CA VAL A 246 11.16 -42.09 -9.01
C VAL A 246 12.09 -42.96 -8.18
N GLY A 247 13.00 -42.34 -7.43
CA GLY A 247 13.83 -43.02 -6.43
C GLY A 247 14.03 -42.21 -5.16
N ARG A 248 14.68 -42.80 -4.16
CA ARG A 248 15.01 -42.15 -2.90
C ARG A 248 16.46 -41.69 -2.91
N PHE A 249 16.71 -40.51 -2.37
CA PHE A 249 18.03 -39.92 -2.33
C PHE A 249 19.05 -40.82 -1.60
N GLU A 250 18.61 -41.48 -0.52
CA GLU A 250 19.47 -42.35 0.28
C GLU A 250 19.83 -43.68 -0.41
N ASP A 251 19.06 -44.08 -1.42
CA ASP A 251 19.23 -45.34 -2.15
C ASP A 251 20.07 -45.17 -3.44
N LEU A 252 20.50 -43.94 -3.76
CA LEU A 252 21.30 -43.67 -4.96
C LEU A 252 22.72 -44.23 -4.81
N ALA A 253 23.10 -45.13 -5.72
CA ALA A 253 24.49 -45.59 -5.85
C ALA A 253 25.38 -44.49 -6.43
N ASP A 254 26.64 -44.39 -6.02
CA ASP A 254 27.56 -43.29 -6.42
C ASP A 254 27.78 -43.18 -7.94
N ASP A 255 27.79 -44.29 -8.67
CA ASP A 255 28.00 -44.34 -10.14
C ASP A 255 26.78 -44.93 -10.90
N GLY A 256 25.62 -44.98 -10.26
CA GLY A 256 24.39 -45.56 -10.83
C GLY A 256 23.58 -44.57 -11.69
N PRO A 257 22.61 -45.06 -12.50
CA PRO A 257 21.64 -44.19 -13.14
C PRO A 257 20.81 -43.44 -12.10
N VAL A 258 20.55 -42.16 -12.36
CA VAL A 258 19.75 -41.31 -11.49
C VAL A 258 18.31 -41.26 -12.04
N PRO A 259 17.28 -41.54 -11.22
CA PRO A 259 15.88 -41.34 -11.61
C PRO A 259 15.59 -39.88 -11.97
N GLU A 260 14.54 -39.65 -12.75
CA GLU A 260 14.08 -38.30 -13.11
C GLU A 260 13.66 -37.50 -11.86
N LEU A 261 12.99 -38.15 -10.91
CA LEU A 261 12.61 -37.56 -9.62
C LEU A 261 13.31 -38.30 -8.47
N VAL A 262 13.98 -37.56 -7.60
CA VAL A 262 14.65 -38.13 -6.43
C VAL A 262 14.08 -37.52 -5.16
N VAL A 263 13.51 -38.33 -4.28
CA VAL A 263 12.89 -37.88 -3.04
C VAL A 263 13.91 -37.88 -1.89
N PHE A 264 14.11 -36.71 -1.29
CA PHE A 264 14.85 -36.52 -0.05
C PHE A 264 13.88 -36.24 1.10
N THR A 265 13.84 -37.14 2.09
CA THR A 265 12.91 -37.03 3.23
C THR A 265 13.53 -36.22 4.37
N ALA A 266 13.06 -34.99 4.50
CA ALA A 266 13.47 -33.99 5.48
C ALA A 266 12.41 -33.81 6.58
N LEU A 267 12.09 -34.87 7.32
CA LEU A 267 11.22 -34.78 8.49
C LEU A 267 12.02 -34.43 9.77
N PRO A 268 11.45 -33.61 10.67
CA PRO A 268 12.08 -33.25 11.93
C PRO A 268 12.08 -34.39 12.96
N ASP A 269 13.07 -34.38 13.86
CA ASP A 269 13.08 -35.22 15.06
C ASP A 269 12.14 -34.64 16.12
N VAL A 270 11.08 -35.37 16.46
CA VAL A 270 9.98 -34.93 17.33
C VAL A 270 10.36 -34.74 18.79
N ASP A 271 11.49 -35.29 19.25
CA ASP A 271 11.90 -35.25 20.66
C ASP A 271 12.88 -34.11 20.99
N ALA A 272 13.41 -33.43 19.97
CA ALA A 272 14.37 -32.34 20.13
C ALA A 272 13.70 -30.97 20.40
N ASP A 273 14.43 -30.08 21.08
CA ASP A 273 14.07 -28.67 21.24
C ASP A 273 13.76 -28.01 19.87
N PRO A 274 12.70 -27.17 19.75
CA PRO A 274 12.27 -26.61 18.46
C PRO A 274 13.36 -25.85 17.70
N LEU A 275 14.21 -25.09 18.40
CA LEU A 275 15.27 -24.31 17.77
C LEU A 275 16.45 -25.19 17.34
N VAL A 276 16.75 -26.24 18.10
CA VAL A 276 17.77 -27.25 17.74
C VAL A 276 17.31 -28.04 16.52
N ARG A 277 16.05 -28.46 16.51
CA ARG A 277 15.40 -29.20 15.41
C ARG A 277 15.40 -28.39 14.13
N ALA A 278 14.99 -27.11 14.18
CA ALA A 278 14.99 -26.22 13.01
C ALA A 278 16.38 -26.12 12.39
N ARG A 279 17.42 -25.85 13.21
CA ARG A 279 18.81 -25.77 12.72
C ARG A 279 19.31 -27.06 12.10
N ALA A 280 19.16 -28.17 12.82
CA ALA A 280 19.66 -29.46 12.37
C ALA A 280 18.99 -29.88 11.05
N LEU A 281 17.67 -29.66 10.95
CA LEU A 281 16.91 -29.99 9.75
C LEU A 281 17.28 -29.11 8.56
N THR A 282 17.33 -27.78 8.74
CA THR A 282 17.71 -26.84 7.66
C THR A 282 19.15 -27.06 7.19
N ALA A 283 20.09 -27.33 8.10
CA ALA A 283 21.48 -27.63 7.74
C ALA A 283 21.59 -28.93 6.93
N ARG A 284 20.86 -29.98 7.32
CA ARG A 284 20.81 -31.26 6.60
C ARG A 284 20.23 -31.09 5.19
N VAL A 285 19.19 -30.27 5.03
CA VAL A 285 18.61 -29.97 3.70
C VAL A 285 19.59 -29.15 2.85
N LEU A 286 20.27 -28.16 3.44
CA LEU A 286 21.28 -27.37 2.74
C LEU A 286 22.41 -28.26 2.19
N GLU A 287 22.91 -29.19 2.99
CA GLU A 287 23.94 -30.15 2.55
C GLU A 287 23.45 -31.02 1.37
N ALA A 288 22.20 -31.50 1.43
CA ALA A 288 21.60 -32.27 0.34
C ALA A 288 21.46 -31.45 -0.95
N ILE A 289 21.01 -30.18 -0.84
CA ILE A 289 20.91 -29.25 -1.97
C ILE A 289 22.30 -28.98 -2.57
N GLN A 290 23.30 -28.69 -1.73
CA GLN A 290 24.67 -28.41 -2.20
C GLN A 290 25.29 -29.62 -2.89
N ARG A 291 25.09 -30.83 -2.35
CA ARG A 291 25.49 -32.07 -2.99
C ARG A 291 24.79 -32.25 -4.34
N TRP A 292 23.48 -31.99 -4.40
CA TRP A 292 22.68 -32.11 -5.62
C TRP A 292 23.14 -31.16 -6.73
N LEU A 293 23.53 -29.94 -6.37
CA LEU A 293 24.03 -28.93 -7.32
C LEU A 293 25.48 -29.20 -7.73
N GLY A 294 26.30 -29.75 -6.83
CA GLY A 294 27.73 -29.98 -7.05
C GLY A 294 28.07 -31.20 -7.90
N GLU A 295 27.16 -32.16 -8.06
CA GLU A 295 27.40 -33.40 -8.82
C GLU A 295 26.78 -33.33 -10.23
N PRO A 296 27.59 -33.37 -11.32
CA PRO A 296 27.08 -33.24 -12.70
C PRO A 296 26.06 -34.30 -13.12
N ARG A 297 26.07 -35.49 -12.50
CA ARG A 297 25.13 -36.57 -12.80
C ARG A 297 23.68 -36.27 -12.43
N PHE A 298 23.44 -35.26 -11.59
CA PHE A 298 22.11 -34.82 -11.17
C PHE A 298 21.55 -33.68 -12.02
N ALA A 299 22.25 -33.26 -13.08
CA ALA A 299 21.87 -32.11 -13.88
C ALA A 299 20.51 -32.27 -14.58
N ASP A 300 20.19 -33.51 -15.00
CA ASP A 300 18.94 -33.84 -15.71
C ASP A 300 17.82 -34.37 -14.79
N SER A 301 18.03 -34.33 -13.47
CA SER A 301 17.09 -34.82 -12.46
C SER A 301 16.58 -33.68 -11.56
N THR A 302 15.40 -33.88 -10.99
CA THR A 302 14.78 -32.96 -10.03
C THR A 302 14.81 -33.56 -8.62
N LEU A 303 15.27 -32.79 -7.63
CA LEU A 303 15.24 -33.17 -6.22
C LEU A 303 13.90 -32.77 -5.60
N VAL A 304 13.16 -33.75 -5.10
CA VAL A 304 11.92 -33.55 -4.33
C VAL A 304 12.28 -33.51 -2.85
N VAL A 305 12.17 -32.35 -2.22
CA VAL A 305 12.36 -32.21 -0.77
C VAL A 305 11.01 -32.38 -0.08
N HIS A 306 10.85 -33.49 0.64
CA HIS A 306 9.64 -33.79 1.42
C HIS A 306 9.85 -33.42 2.89
N THR A 307 9.06 -32.51 3.42
CA THR A 307 9.10 -32.07 4.83
C THR A 307 7.69 -31.97 5.43
N GLY A 308 7.58 -31.77 6.74
CA GLY A 308 6.31 -31.57 7.44
C GLY A 308 5.77 -30.14 7.31
N THR A 309 4.88 -29.74 8.21
CA THR A 309 4.29 -28.39 8.29
C THR A 309 4.58 -27.66 9.60
N ASP A 310 5.47 -28.21 10.43
CA ASP A 310 5.86 -27.61 11.71
C ASP A 310 6.87 -26.46 11.57
N LEU A 311 7.25 -25.84 12.69
CA LEU A 311 8.18 -24.70 12.71
C LEU A 311 9.57 -25.03 12.13
N ALA A 312 10.08 -26.24 12.34
CA ALA A 312 11.37 -26.65 11.78
C ALA A 312 11.25 -26.87 10.27
N SER A 313 10.13 -27.47 9.83
CA SER A 313 9.81 -27.60 8.41
C SER A 313 9.59 -26.26 7.72
N ALA A 314 9.05 -25.24 8.39
CA ALA A 314 8.91 -23.90 7.81
C ALA A 314 10.27 -23.29 7.40
N ALA A 315 11.33 -23.53 8.19
CA ALA A 315 12.68 -23.10 7.84
C ALA A 315 13.23 -23.86 6.61
N VAL A 316 12.90 -25.15 6.47
CA VAL A 316 13.19 -25.94 5.27
C VAL A 316 12.45 -25.39 4.06
N SER A 317 11.14 -25.13 4.16
CA SER A 317 10.33 -24.58 3.08
C SER A 317 10.89 -23.25 2.58
N GLY A 318 11.32 -22.37 3.49
CA GLY A 318 12.00 -21.11 3.14
C GLY A 318 13.29 -21.34 2.35
N LEU A 319 14.15 -22.25 2.81
CA LEU A 319 15.41 -22.58 2.13
C LEU A 319 15.18 -23.16 0.72
N VAL A 320 14.27 -24.11 0.58
CA VAL A 320 13.99 -24.76 -0.72
C VAL A 320 13.39 -23.76 -1.70
N ARG A 321 12.53 -22.85 -1.25
CA ARG A 321 11.99 -21.77 -2.10
C ARG A 321 13.08 -20.80 -2.59
N SER A 322 14.08 -20.50 -1.78
CA SER A 322 15.27 -19.77 -2.23
C SER A 322 16.03 -20.57 -3.30
N ALA A 323 16.27 -21.87 -3.07
CA ALA A 323 16.94 -22.73 -4.04
C ALA A 323 16.16 -22.85 -5.38
N GLN A 324 14.82 -22.88 -5.35
CA GLN A 324 13.97 -22.86 -6.55
C GLN A 324 14.10 -21.55 -7.34
N SER A 325 14.25 -20.43 -6.63
CA SER A 325 14.43 -19.12 -7.26
C SER A 325 15.81 -19.00 -7.92
N GLU A 326 16.84 -19.57 -7.31
CA GLU A 326 18.21 -19.60 -7.84
C GLU A 326 18.39 -20.64 -8.97
N HIS A 327 17.70 -21.78 -8.88
CA HIS A 327 17.78 -22.88 -9.84
C HIS A 327 16.38 -23.39 -10.22
N PRO A 328 15.72 -22.74 -11.21
CA PRO A 328 14.43 -23.18 -11.73
C PRO A 328 14.43 -24.65 -12.15
N ASP A 329 13.31 -25.33 -11.93
CA ASP A 329 13.05 -26.74 -12.31
C ASP A 329 13.94 -27.82 -11.66
N ARG A 330 14.93 -27.43 -10.85
CA ARG A 330 15.83 -28.38 -10.16
C ARG A 330 15.25 -28.94 -8.86
N PHE A 331 14.25 -28.29 -8.27
CA PHE A 331 13.71 -28.62 -6.96
C PHE A 331 12.17 -28.58 -6.90
N ILE A 332 11.58 -29.57 -6.24
CA ILE A 332 10.15 -29.59 -5.87
C ILE A 332 10.05 -29.65 -4.35
N LEU A 333 9.22 -28.80 -3.75
CA LEU A 333 8.92 -28.81 -2.32
C LEU A 333 7.59 -29.52 -2.06
N VAL A 334 7.60 -30.54 -1.21
CA VAL A 334 6.39 -31.23 -0.74
C VAL A 334 6.29 -31.10 0.77
N GLU A 335 5.20 -30.51 1.24
CA GLU A 335 4.86 -30.38 2.66
C GLU A 335 3.80 -31.39 3.08
N GLY A 336 3.93 -32.01 4.24
CA GLY A 336 2.91 -32.85 4.85
C GLY A 336 3.41 -34.23 5.30
N ASP A 337 2.52 -35.04 5.85
CA ASP A 337 2.91 -36.27 6.55
C ASP A 337 3.02 -37.49 5.63
N SER A 338 2.50 -37.39 4.40
CA SER A 338 2.47 -38.49 3.42
C SER A 338 3.61 -38.39 2.42
N SER A 339 4.29 -39.51 2.17
CA SER A 339 5.42 -39.56 1.23
C SER A 339 4.97 -39.40 -0.23
N PRO A 340 5.67 -38.59 -1.05
CA PRO A 340 5.23 -38.29 -2.41
C PRO A 340 5.70 -39.30 -3.48
N VAL A 341 6.25 -40.45 -3.09
CA VAL A 341 7.02 -41.38 -3.95
C VAL A 341 6.22 -41.94 -5.16
N GLU A 342 4.89 -41.81 -5.18
CA GLU A 342 4.02 -42.42 -6.20
C GLU A 342 3.40 -41.42 -7.20
N ILE A 343 3.82 -40.15 -7.21
CA ILE A 343 3.04 -39.07 -7.83
C ILE A 343 3.84 -38.37 -8.96
N GLY A 344 3.17 -38.12 -10.09
CA GLY A 344 3.68 -37.20 -11.12
C GLY A 344 3.58 -35.75 -10.64
N LEU A 345 4.68 -35.21 -10.13
CA LEU A 345 4.71 -33.83 -9.63
C LEU A 345 5.06 -32.87 -10.78
N ASP A 346 4.08 -32.04 -11.15
CA ASP A 346 4.25 -30.96 -12.14
C ASP A 346 4.18 -29.56 -11.49
N GLU A 347 3.99 -29.50 -10.18
CA GLU A 347 3.96 -28.25 -9.41
C GLU A 347 5.25 -28.13 -8.59
N PRO A 348 5.84 -26.93 -8.48
CA PRO A 348 7.09 -26.74 -7.74
C PRO A 348 6.88 -26.78 -6.22
N TRP A 349 5.66 -26.52 -5.73
CA TRP A 349 5.36 -26.50 -4.31
C TRP A 349 3.96 -27.07 -4.06
N LEU A 350 3.86 -28.12 -3.25
CA LEU A 350 2.61 -28.77 -2.90
C LEU A 350 2.54 -29.10 -1.42
N ARG A 351 1.31 -29.24 -0.91
CA ARG A 351 1.00 -29.87 0.37
C ARG A 351 0.20 -31.15 0.14
N VAL A 352 0.58 -32.21 0.85
CA VAL A 352 -0.04 -33.54 0.75
C VAL A 352 -0.42 -34.06 2.13
N ASP A 353 -1.72 -34.22 2.36
CA ASP A 353 -2.27 -34.71 3.63
C ASP A 353 -3.37 -35.75 3.35
N GLY A 354 -3.14 -37.01 3.72
CA GLY A 354 -4.14 -38.07 3.62
C GLY A 354 -4.72 -38.30 2.21
N GLY A 355 -3.94 -38.01 1.15
CA GLY A 355 -4.39 -38.08 -0.25
C GLY A 355 -5.09 -36.83 -0.78
N ARG A 356 -5.17 -35.75 0.01
CA ARG A 356 -5.53 -34.40 -0.44
C ARG A 356 -4.28 -33.70 -0.95
N TYR A 357 -4.38 -33.04 -2.09
CA TYR A 357 -3.29 -32.34 -2.76
C TYR A 357 -3.65 -30.87 -2.86
N GLU A 358 -2.81 -30.00 -2.30
CA GLU A 358 -3.04 -28.57 -2.30
C GLU A 358 -1.82 -27.86 -2.86
N VAL A 359 -2.06 -26.80 -3.64
CA VAL A 359 -1.01 -25.94 -4.18
C VAL A 359 -1.19 -24.51 -3.68
N PRO A 360 -0.10 -23.82 -3.35
CA PRO A 360 -0.18 -22.43 -2.95
C PRO A 360 -0.44 -21.56 -4.17
N ARG A 361 -1.43 -20.67 -4.06
CA ARG A 361 -1.78 -19.66 -5.06
C ARG A 361 -1.91 -18.30 -4.38
N LEU A 362 -1.45 -17.27 -5.06
CA LEU A 362 -1.69 -15.90 -4.65
C LEU A 362 -3.10 -15.52 -5.09
N ILE A 363 -3.94 -15.11 -4.14
CA ILE A 363 -5.24 -14.50 -4.42
C ILE A 363 -5.22 -13.04 -3.98
N ARG A 364 -5.95 -12.20 -4.72
CA ARG A 364 -6.14 -10.80 -4.36
C ARG A 364 -6.93 -10.75 -3.05
N LEU A 365 -6.43 -10.03 -2.05
CA LEU A 365 -7.22 -9.74 -0.86
C LEU A 365 -8.27 -8.70 -1.25
N SER A 366 -9.55 -9.05 -1.09
CA SER A 366 -10.60 -8.05 -1.06
C SER A 366 -10.45 -7.27 0.25
N ALA A 367 -10.58 -5.95 0.17
CA ALA A 367 -10.63 -5.07 1.34
C ALA A 367 -11.93 -5.31 2.12
N GLU A 368 -12.08 -6.49 2.72
CA GLU A 368 -13.06 -6.66 3.78
C GLU A 368 -12.59 -5.80 4.96
N PRO A 369 -13.50 -5.10 5.66
CA PRO A 369 -13.15 -4.37 6.87
C PRO A 369 -12.65 -5.38 7.90
N VAL A 370 -11.33 -5.61 7.92
CA VAL A 370 -10.68 -6.35 8.98
C VAL A 370 -10.93 -5.56 10.25
N GLN A 371 -11.46 -6.24 11.26
CA GLN A 371 -11.63 -5.63 12.57
C GLN A 371 -10.23 -5.26 13.07
N GLU A 372 -9.87 -3.98 12.99
CA GLU A 372 -8.55 -3.51 13.43
C GLU A 372 -8.30 -4.01 14.85
N ALA A 373 -7.13 -4.60 15.07
CA ALA A 373 -6.70 -4.91 16.42
C ALA A 373 -6.82 -3.61 17.24
N VAL A 374 -7.54 -3.65 18.35
CA VAL A 374 -7.66 -2.47 19.22
C VAL A 374 -6.36 -2.35 19.99
N TRP A 375 -5.43 -1.58 19.44
CA TRP A 375 -4.20 -1.22 20.13
C TRP A 375 -4.55 -0.38 21.36
N ASN A 376 -3.90 -0.67 22.49
CA ASN A 376 -3.95 0.20 23.66
C ASN A 376 -2.79 1.20 23.55
N PRO A 377 -3.01 2.47 23.16
CA PRO A 377 -1.92 3.40 22.91
C PRO A 377 -1.14 3.74 24.18
N ASP A 378 -1.76 3.59 25.35
CA ASP A 378 -1.13 3.84 26.65
C ASP A 378 -0.38 2.60 27.19
N GLY A 379 -0.52 1.45 26.52
CA GLY A 379 0.28 0.25 26.76
C GLY A 379 1.69 0.40 26.16
N MET A 380 2.65 -0.37 26.70
CA MET A 380 4.00 -0.40 26.15
C MET A 380 4.03 -1.27 24.89
N VAL A 381 4.62 -0.76 23.82
CA VAL A 381 4.94 -1.51 22.60
C VAL A 381 6.45 -1.78 22.57
N LEU A 382 6.82 -3.05 22.56
CA LEU A 382 8.21 -3.49 22.43
C LEU A 382 8.58 -3.64 20.95
N ILE A 383 9.61 -2.93 20.49
CA ILE A 383 10.17 -3.10 19.14
C ILE A 383 11.60 -3.63 19.27
N THR A 384 11.83 -4.87 18.82
CA THR A 384 13.20 -5.42 18.79
C THR A 384 13.90 -5.03 17.51
N GLY A 385 15.24 -5.01 17.54
CA GLY A 385 16.02 -4.42 16.45
C GLY A 385 15.94 -2.90 16.46
N GLY A 386 15.70 -2.28 17.64
CA GLY A 386 15.43 -0.85 17.82
C GLY A 386 16.44 0.13 17.23
N SER A 387 17.66 -0.31 16.94
CA SER A 387 18.69 0.49 16.24
C SER A 387 18.70 0.29 14.72
N GLY A 388 17.85 -0.57 14.17
CA GLY A 388 17.74 -0.88 12.75
C GLY A 388 16.73 0.00 12.02
N ALA A 389 16.89 0.12 10.70
CA ALA A 389 16.06 0.97 9.86
C ALA A 389 14.56 0.60 9.93
N LEU A 390 14.22 -0.69 9.92
CA LEU A 390 12.84 -1.17 10.00
C LEU A 390 12.15 -0.76 11.31
N ALA A 391 12.85 -0.88 12.44
CA ALA A 391 12.33 -0.46 13.73
C ALA A 391 12.02 1.04 13.74
N GLY A 392 12.92 1.87 13.18
CA GLY A 392 12.71 3.32 13.10
C GLY A 392 11.53 3.71 12.21
N ILE A 393 11.37 3.06 11.05
CA ILE A 393 10.22 3.30 10.16
C ILE A 393 8.91 2.94 10.88
N LEU A 394 8.87 1.76 11.49
CA LEU A 394 7.68 1.27 12.17
C LEU A 394 7.34 2.10 13.41
N ALA A 395 8.33 2.49 14.20
CA ALA A 395 8.13 3.34 15.38
C ALA A 395 7.51 4.69 14.98
N ARG A 396 8.00 5.34 13.93
CA ARG A 396 7.43 6.59 13.42
C ARG A 396 5.97 6.42 13.01
N HIS A 397 5.69 5.36 12.26
CA HIS A 397 4.33 5.06 11.81
C HIS A 397 3.37 4.86 12.99
N LEU A 398 3.75 4.03 13.98
CA LEU A 398 2.91 3.75 15.13
C LEU A 398 2.61 4.98 15.98
N VAL A 399 3.56 5.90 16.11
CA VAL A 399 3.37 7.16 16.86
C VAL A 399 2.52 8.13 16.04
N ALA A 400 2.84 8.35 14.77
CA ALA A 400 2.10 9.26 13.89
C ALA A 400 0.62 8.88 13.75
N GLU A 401 0.32 7.57 13.67
CA GLU A 401 -1.05 7.04 13.58
C GLU A 401 -1.74 6.88 14.95
N ASN A 402 -1.15 7.41 16.04
CA ASN A 402 -1.64 7.30 17.41
C ASN A 402 -1.91 5.86 17.89
N LYS A 403 -1.21 4.87 17.31
CA LYS A 403 -1.31 3.45 17.70
C LYS A 403 -0.44 3.12 18.92
N ALA A 404 0.60 3.90 19.18
CA ALA A 404 1.47 3.74 20.35
C ALA A 404 1.95 5.10 20.90
N ARG A 405 1.85 5.28 22.22
CA ARG A 405 2.45 6.42 22.95
C ARG A 405 3.64 6.01 23.80
N ARG A 406 3.80 4.72 24.11
CA ARG A 406 4.91 4.22 24.91
C ARG A 406 5.64 3.15 24.13
N LEU A 407 6.90 3.44 23.79
CA LEU A 407 7.75 2.55 23.01
C LEU A 407 8.92 2.07 23.88
N LEU A 408 9.26 0.79 23.75
CA LEU A 408 10.53 0.26 24.23
C LEU A 408 11.32 -0.28 23.04
N LEU A 409 12.39 0.42 22.69
CA LEU A 409 13.30 0.03 21.62
C LEU A 409 14.42 -0.85 22.18
N VAL A 410 14.49 -2.10 21.71
CA VAL A 410 15.45 -3.09 22.20
C VAL A 410 16.40 -3.52 21.09
N SER A 411 17.70 -3.39 21.33
CA SER A 411 18.75 -3.75 20.38
C SER A 411 20.08 -4.03 21.07
N ARG A 412 21.04 -4.64 20.36
CA ARG A 412 22.41 -4.89 20.88
C ARG A 412 23.24 -3.63 21.05
N SER A 413 22.87 -2.55 20.36
CA SER A 413 23.43 -1.21 20.48
C SER A 413 22.34 -0.25 20.96
N VAL A 414 22.75 0.88 21.53
CA VAL A 414 21.82 1.97 21.83
C VAL A 414 21.24 2.49 20.50
N PRO A 415 19.91 2.71 20.39
CA PRO A 415 19.30 3.40 19.26
C PRO A 415 19.85 4.82 19.08
N ASP A 416 19.70 5.39 17.89
CA ASP A 416 20.16 6.76 17.60
C ASP A 416 19.37 7.79 18.44
N ASP A 417 20.09 8.70 19.12
CA ASP A 417 19.50 9.79 19.90
C ASP A 417 18.61 10.70 19.04
N ALA A 418 18.90 10.84 17.74
CA ALA A 418 18.07 11.58 16.81
C ALA A 418 16.68 10.94 16.64
N LEU A 419 16.62 9.61 16.50
CA LEU A 419 15.36 8.86 16.42
C LEU A 419 14.56 8.98 17.72
N ILE A 420 15.23 8.86 18.87
CA ILE A 420 14.59 8.99 20.19
C ILE A 420 13.98 10.39 20.35
N SER A 421 14.74 11.42 19.99
CA SER A 421 14.29 12.82 20.07
C SER A 421 13.10 13.08 19.15
N GLU A 422 13.18 12.63 17.90
CA GLU A 422 12.09 12.74 16.92
C GLU A 422 10.79 12.08 17.41
N LEU A 423 10.87 10.83 17.89
CA LEU A 423 9.69 10.12 18.41
C LEU A 423 9.12 10.81 19.66
N THR A 424 9.97 11.42 20.48
CA THR A 424 9.55 12.19 21.65
C THR A 424 8.84 13.49 21.26
N GLU A 425 9.35 14.19 20.24
CA GLU A 425 8.70 15.39 19.66
C GLU A 425 7.34 15.06 19.05
N LEU A 426 7.18 13.86 18.48
CA LEU A 426 5.91 13.32 18.01
C LEU A 426 4.96 12.87 19.16
N GLY A 427 5.39 12.99 20.42
CA GLY A 427 4.55 12.77 21.60
C GLY A 427 4.66 11.37 22.23
N ALA A 428 5.65 10.56 21.84
CA ALA A 428 5.88 9.25 22.46
C ALA A 428 6.85 9.31 23.66
N GLU A 429 6.57 8.51 24.68
CA GLU A 429 7.53 8.14 25.72
C GLU A 429 8.39 6.98 25.21
N VAL A 430 9.68 7.23 24.95
CA VAL A 430 10.59 6.23 24.38
C VAL A 430 11.58 5.73 25.44
N GLY A 431 11.43 4.48 25.83
CA GLY A 431 12.43 3.73 26.57
C GLY A 431 13.39 2.99 25.63
N THR A 432 14.62 2.78 26.08
CA THR A 432 15.60 1.94 25.36
C THR A 432 16.18 0.87 26.28
N ALA A 433 16.50 -0.30 25.73
CA ALA A 433 17.26 -1.31 26.45
C ALA A 433 18.28 -1.99 25.53
N VAL A 434 19.52 -2.09 26.00
CA VAL A 434 20.57 -2.84 25.31
C VAL A 434 20.44 -4.32 25.67
N CYS A 435 19.97 -5.12 24.71
CA CYS A 435 19.77 -6.55 24.87
C CYS A 435 19.92 -7.28 23.54
N ASP A 436 20.62 -8.40 23.55
CA ASP A 436 20.53 -9.40 22.48
C ASP A 436 19.29 -10.25 22.74
N VAL A 437 18.33 -10.25 21.81
CA VAL A 437 17.08 -11.01 21.94
C VAL A 437 17.30 -12.52 21.83
N SER A 438 18.45 -12.96 21.32
CA SER A 438 18.86 -14.36 21.36
C SER A 438 19.39 -14.80 22.73
N ASP A 439 19.68 -13.88 23.65
CA ASP A 439 19.94 -14.21 25.06
C ASP A 439 18.62 -14.18 25.83
N ARG A 440 18.04 -15.37 26.02
CA ARG A 440 16.77 -15.57 26.74
C ARG A 440 16.78 -14.98 28.15
N ALA A 441 17.91 -15.08 28.87
CA ALA A 441 18.02 -14.61 30.25
C ALA A 441 18.12 -13.09 30.32
N ALA A 442 18.85 -12.47 29.39
CA ALA A 442 18.88 -11.02 29.25
C ALA A 442 17.50 -10.47 28.88
N LEU A 443 16.83 -11.07 27.88
CA LEU A 443 15.50 -10.67 27.44
C LEU A 443 14.46 -10.79 28.56
N ALA A 444 14.50 -11.87 29.35
CA ALA A 444 13.62 -12.04 30.51
C ALA A 444 13.77 -10.91 31.53
N ARG A 445 14.99 -10.43 31.78
CA ARG A 445 15.24 -9.28 32.67
C ARG A 445 14.66 -7.98 32.13
N VAL A 446 14.79 -7.74 30.82
CA VAL A 446 14.17 -6.57 30.17
C VAL A 446 12.66 -6.63 30.31
N LEU A 447 12.03 -7.76 29.97
CA LEU A 447 10.58 -7.94 30.00
C LEU A 447 9.99 -7.87 31.42
N ALA A 448 10.74 -8.29 32.44
CA ALA A 448 10.33 -8.15 33.85
C ALA A 448 10.18 -6.68 34.28
N GLY A 449 10.92 -5.76 33.65
CA GLY A 449 10.81 -4.31 33.88
C GLY A 449 9.62 -3.65 33.17
N VAL A 450 8.83 -4.40 32.39
CA VAL A 450 7.78 -3.85 31.51
C VAL A 450 6.45 -4.57 31.79
N PRO A 451 5.80 -4.32 32.93
CA PRO A 451 4.55 -4.99 33.28
C PRO A 451 3.36 -4.60 32.39
N SER A 452 3.40 -3.41 31.75
CA SER A 452 2.34 -2.87 30.89
C SER A 452 2.53 -3.19 29.41
N LEU A 453 3.22 -4.28 29.06
CA LEU A 453 3.45 -4.69 27.67
C LEU A 453 2.14 -5.10 27.02
N THR A 454 1.82 -4.50 25.87
CA THR A 454 0.57 -4.75 25.12
C THR A 454 0.80 -5.17 23.68
N ALA A 455 1.99 -4.91 23.12
CA ALA A 455 2.35 -5.41 21.81
C ALA A 455 3.86 -5.70 21.73
N VAL A 456 4.21 -6.70 20.94
CA VAL A 456 5.58 -7.02 20.56
C VAL A 456 5.69 -6.90 19.06
N ILE A 457 6.77 -6.31 18.56
CA ILE A 457 7.08 -6.31 17.14
C ILE A 457 8.55 -6.69 16.97
N HIS A 458 8.77 -7.83 16.32
CA HIS A 458 10.11 -8.36 16.13
C HIS A 458 10.70 -7.91 14.80
N THR A 459 11.57 -6.90 14.83
CA THR A 459 12.31 -6.45 13.63
C THR A 459 13.80 -6.74 13.71
N ALA A 460 14.25 -7.43 14.77
CA ALA A 460 15.63 -7.84 14.89
C ALA A 460 15.99 -8.85 13.80
N GLY A 461 16.99 -8.52 12.99
CA GLY A 461 17.49 -9.39 11.95
C GLY A 461 18.91 -9.02 11.59
N VAL A 462 19.69 -10.04 11.23
CA VAL A 462 20.98 -9.86 10.57
C VAL A 462 20.88 -10.51 9.19
N LEU A 463 21.59 -9.91 8.24
CA LEU A 463 21.79 -10.47 6.91
C LEU A 463 23.20 -11.03 6.85
N ASP A 464 23.33 -12.24 6.32
CA ASP A 464 24.61 -12.91 6.06
C ASP A 464 24.43 -13.78 4.81
N ASP A 465 24.03 -13.11 3.73
CA ASP A 465 23.49 -13.73 2.52
C ASP A 465 24.59 -14.42 1.68
N GLY A 466 24.19 -15.45 0.95
CA GLY A 466 25.00 -16.16 -0.04
C GLY A 466 24.14 -17.06 -0.91
N VAL A 467 24.58 -17.32 -2.14
CA VAL A 467 23.95 -18.32 -3.04
C VAL A 467 24.05 -19.71 -2.44
N MET A 468 23.18 -20.65 -2.84
CA MET A 468 23.10 -22.00 -2.26
C MET A 468 24.45 -22.69 -2.16
N GLU A 469 25.29 -22.62 -3.19
CA GLU A 469 26.60 -23.29 -3.24
C GLU A 469 27.64 -22.68 -2.28
N SER A 470 27.40 -21.45 -1.82
CA SER A 470 28.32 -20.69 -0.94
C SER A 470 27.83 -20.57 0.50
N LEU A 471 26.56 -20.89 0.76
CA LEU A 471 25.96 -20.78 2.09
C LEU A 471 26.59 -21.81 3.03
N THR A 472 27.07 -21.36 4.19
CA THR A 472 27.70 -22.25 5.18
C THR A 472 26.80 -22.44 6.39
N PRO A 473 26.97 -23.54 7.17
CA PRO A 473 26.25 -23.72 8.42
C PRO A 473 26.41 -22.56 9.41
N GLN A 474 27.57 -21.90 9.42
CA GLN A 474 27.84 -20.75 10.30
C GLN A 474 27.05 -19.51 9.88
N ARG A 475 26.90 -19.26 8.57
CA ARG A 475 26.07 -18.17 8.04
C ARG A 475 24.59 -18.42 8.36
N LEU A 476 24.14 -19.66 8.17
CA LEU A 476 22.79 -20.09 8.53
C LEU A 476 22.51 -19.91 10.04
N ASP A 477 23.41 -20.36 10.93
CA ASP A 477 23.25 -20.17 12.37
C ASP A 477 23.20 -18.68 12.77
N THR A 478 24.02 -17.85 12.14
CA THR A 478 24.08 -16.41 12.39
C THR A 478 22.75 -15.72 12.13
N VAL A 479 22.10 -16.03 10.99
CA VAL A 479 20.79 -15.43 10.65
C VAL A 479 19.65 -16.02 11.47
N LEU A 480 19.67 -17.34 11.75
CA LEU A 480 18.66 -18.00 12.57
C LEU A 480 18.67 -17.50 14.01
N ARG A 481 19.84 -17.19 14.58
CA ARG A 481 19.94 -16.70 15.96
C ARG A 481 19.18 -15.39 16.17
N ALA A 482 19.33 -14.42 15.27
CA ALA A 482 18.63 -13.14 15.42
C ALA A 482 17.12 -13.27 15.17
N LYS A 483 16.73 -14.10 14.19
CA LYS A 483 15.36 -14.23 13.69
C LYS A 483 14.55 -15.27 14.48
N ALA A 484 14.97 -16.54 14.42
CA ALA A 484 14.24 -17.66 15.00
C ALA A 484 14.36 -17.70 16.53
N ASP A 485 15.57 -17.62 17.08
CA ASP A 485 15.74 -17.68 18.54
C ASP A 485 15.11 -16.46 19.22
N GLY A 486 15.32 -15.27 18.63
CA GLY A 486 14.72 -14.03 19.12
C GLY A 486 13.18 -14.10 19.14
N ALA A 487 12.56 -14.53 18.05
CA ALA A 487 11.11 -14.71 17.99
C ALA A 487 10.61 -15.79 18.97
N TRP A 488 11.32 -16.91 19.10
CA TRP A 488 10.95 -17.98 20.03
C TRP A 488 11.04 -17.55 21.48
N HIS A 489 12.12 -16.86 21.89
CA HIS A 489 12.26 -16.34 23.25
C HIS A 489 11.18 -15.30 23.58
N LEU A 490 10.87 -14.40 22.65
CA LEU A 490 9.76 -13.45 22.83
C LEU A 490 8.45 -14.20 23.03
N HIS A 491 8.14 -15.15 22.14
CA HIS A 491 6.95 -15.98 22.24
C HIS A 491 6.84 -16.67 23.61
N GLU A 492 7.89 -17.35 24.07
CA GLU A 492 7.86 -18.03 25.37
C GLU A 492 7.70 -17.07 26.56
N LEU A 493 8.43 -15.97 26.56
CA LEU A 493 8.48 -15.02 27.68
C LEU A 493 7.24 -14.12 27.75
N THR A 494 6.46 -14.02 26.66
CA THR A 494 5.22 -13.23 26.61
C THR A 494 3.96 -14.09 26.43
N ARG A 495 4.06 -15.43 26.42
CA ARG A 495 2.93 -16.34 26.18
C ARG A 495 1.74 -16.12 27.11
N ASP A 496 2.02 -15.77 28.37
CA ASP A 496 1.00 -15.55 29.40
C ASP A 496 0.53 -14.08 29.50
N ARG A 497 0.95 -13.22 28.56
CA ARG A 497 0.56 -11.81 28.51
C ARG A 497 -0.59 -11.60 27.54
N ASP A 498 -1.51 -10.72 27.90
CA ASP A 498 -2.64 -10.31 27.06
C ASP A 498 -2.18 -9.25 26.05
N LEU A 499 -1.50 -9.72 24.99
CA LEU A 499 -0.99 -8.86 23.93
C LEU A 499 -2.09 -8.61 22.87
N ALA A 500 -2.28 -7.35 22.51
CA ALA A 500 -3.13 -6.93 21.40
C ALA A 500 -2.48 -7.26 20.02
N ALA A 501 -1.15 -7.38 19.97
CA ALA A 501 -0.41 -7.74 18.76
C ALA A 501 0.95 -8.41 19.09
N PHE A 502 1.42 -9.29 18.20
CA PHE A 502 2.72 -9.97 18.27
C PHE A 502 3.34 -10.10 16.88
#